data_AF-A0A2M7R3K6-F1
#
_entry.id   AF-A0A2M7R3K6-F1
#
_cell.length_a   1.000
_cell.length_b   1.000
_cell.length_c   1.000
_cell.angle_alpha   90.00
_cell.angle_beta   90.00
_cell.angle_gamma   90.00
#
_symmetry.space_group_name_H-M   'P 1'
#
loop_
_entity.id
_entity.type
_entity.pdbx_description
1 polymer ?
#
loop_
_entity_poly.entity_id
_entity_poly.type
_entity_poly.pdbx_seq_one_letter_code
_entity_poly.pdbx_strand_id
1 'polypeptide(L)'
;MDLGKISSIMSRDVITLEPKEILMSAVEKMNFNNVGCVVVLEDKKPTGILTERDIIQIIGHNIDLNVTRLVSVMKSPVIAISEEIDIPEAANLMVINGLRRLVVVDGEHNIIGIITQTDIIKNLSIDSFISFKKVEQIMKRKIISVDKKDILPKAIELMIKNHISCVLVIEDDKPVGIITERDITKSIAEYNISNNVGEIMNFPVFTANKDINLYDATKLMEENKLRSLVIVNSEGDVIGIVTKSDIIKNLRADYVELLKNMLKEKSRALIESEIKYRTLVEQSLEGIMIIQEGLIKFVNPTLLKILSYEEKEMLDRDILRFLYPDERQLLLENLNKLGNSEHVESALELRIMHKNGEGIYMEILSTQIQYEGKPAVLATFRDITERKNTEAELKRLVITDDLTGLFNQRYFYIQLVKEIERTKRHNRPLSILLIDIDMFKDFNDKYGHLEGDYVLKKIGEILMKNVREIDMAFRFGGEEFAVLLPDTKHDDTIIVAERIRKAVAANVFYPFTLDGQPDIVSKTVSIGVTEFHIEDNKKSFLKRVDNTMYQAKKSGRNMVIHLI
;
A
#
# COMPACT_ATOMS: atom_id res chain seq x y z
N MET A 1 2.52 -12.14 19.82
CA MET A 1 2.46 -12.88 21.09
C MET A 1 3.75 -12.55 21.81
N ASP A 2 3.66 -11.91 22.95
CA ASP A 2 4.81 -11.67 23.82
C ASP A 2 5.17 -13.02 24.46
N LEU A 3 6.33 -13.59 24.09
CA LEU A 3 6.70 -14.97 24.41
C LEU A 3 7.37 -15.10 25.80
N GLY A 4 7.39 -14.02 26.57
CA GLY A 4 7.98 -13.94 27.91
C GLY A 4 9.51 -13.93 27.88
N LYS A 5 10.09 -13.10 28.74
CA LYS A 5 11.55 -13.01 28.96
C LYS A 5 11.99 -13.93 30.08
N ILE A 6 13.20 -14.48 30.01
CA ILE A 6 13.72 -15.33 31.10
C ILE A 6 13.85 -14.58 32.44
N SER A 7 14.04 -13.25 32.40
CA SER A 7 14.09 -12.38 33.59
C SER A 7 12.86 -12.52 34.49
N SER A 8 11.71 -12.90 33.91
CA SER A 8 10.46 -13.10 34.63
C SER A 8 10.34 -14.45 35.35
N ILE A 9 11.18 -15.45 35.00
CA ILE A 9 11.02 -16.84 35.45
C ILE A 9 12.29 -17.47 36.05
N MET A 10 13.45 -16.80 35.97
CA MET A 10 14.70 -17.31 36.52
C MET A 10 14.68 -17.35 38.06
N SER A 11 15.40 -18.31 38.64
CA SER A 11 15.72 -18.28 40.07
C SER A 11 16.90 -17.35 40.32
N ARG A 12 16.74 -16.41 41.25
CA ARG A 12 17.84 -15.52 41.71
C ARG A 12 18.69 -16.15 42.80
N ASP A 13 18.19 -17.20 43.45
CA ASP A 13 18.93 -17.93 44.48
C ASP A 13 19.85 -18.96 43.80
N VAL A 14 21.07 -18.53 43.51
CA VAL A 14 22.09 -19.37 42.87
C VAL A 14 23.10 -19.83 43.91
N ILE A 15 23.23 -21.15 44.03
CA ILE A 15 24.23 -21.77 44.91
C ILE A 15 25.58 -21.76 44.22
N THR A 16 26.56 -21.11 44.87
CA THR A 16 27.87 -20.83 44.29
C THR A 16 29.03 -21.35 45.14
N LEU A 17 30.18 -21.59 44.51
CA LEU A 17 31.45 -21.98 45.14
C LEU A 17 32.63 -21.32 44.42
N GLU A 18 33.79 -21.26 45.07
CA GLU A 18 35.05 -20.79 44.49
C GLU A 18 35.83 -21.94 43.81
N PRO A 19 36.64 -21.67 42.77
CA PRO A 19 37.37 -22.69 42.01
C PRO A 19 38.30 -23.58 42.86
N LYS A 20 38.81 -23.03 43.98
CA LYS A 20 39.74 -23.70 44.90
C LYS A 20 39.06 -24.65 45.89
N GLU A 21 37.75 -24.58 46.06
CA GLU A 21 37.01 -25.45 46.96
C GLU A 21 37.05 -26.91 46.47
N ILE A 22 36.85 -27.85 47.40
CA ILE A 22 36.90 -29.27 47.09
C ILE A 22 35.56 -29.78 46.55
N LEU A 23 35.62 -30.87 45.79
CA LEU A 23 34.47 -31.47 45.15
C LEU A 23 33.42 -31.96 46.16
N MET A 24 33.83 -32.49 47.31
CA MET A 24 32.91 -32.92 48.37
C MET A 24 32.05 -31.75 48.90
N SER A 25 32.63 -30.56 49.05
CA SER A 25 31.88 -29.36 49.46
C SER A 25 30.76 -29.02 48.47
N ALA A 26 30.96 -29.28 47.18
CA ALA A 26 29.88 -29.14 46.20
C ALA A 26 28.78 -30.18 46.36
N VAL A 27 29.13 -31.43 46.63
CA VAL A 27 28.16 -32.52 46.88
C VAL A 27 27.29 -32.20 48.10
N GLU A 28 27.92 -31.79 49.20
CA GLU A 28 27.23 -31.40 50.44
C GLU A 28 26.33 -30.18 50.22
N LYS A 29 26.82 -29.15 49.51
CA LYS A 29 26.06 -27.92 49.26
C LYS A 29 24.90 -28.15 48.30
N MET A 30 25.05 -29.03 47.30
CA MET A 30 23.95 -29.49 46.45
C MET A 30 22.87 -30.19 47.27
N ASN A 31 23.26 -31.12 48.15
CA ASN A 31 22.32 -31.87 48.98
C ASN A 31 21.58 -30.95 49.97
N PHE A 32 22.31 -30.13 50.71
CA PHE A 32 21.76 -29.20 51.72
C PHE A 32 20.75 -28.22 51.12
N ASN A 33 21.07 -27.64 49.96
CA ASN A 33 20.20 -26.67 49.29
C ASN A 33 19.17 -27.32 48.35
N ASN A 34 19.13 -28.66 48.25
CA ASN A 34 18.20 -29.37 47.39
C ASN A 34 18.30 -28.93 45.91
N VAL A 35 19.52 -28.60 45.45
CA VAL A 35 19.83 -28.17 44.08
C VAL A 35 20.67 -29.20 43.35
N GLY A 36 20.48 -29.36 42.04
CA GLY A 36 21.26 -30.35 41.28
C GLY A 36 22.62 -29.85 40.77
N CYS A 37 22.99 -28.59 41.02
CA CYS A 37 24.26 -28.00 40.60
C CYS A 37 24.72 -26.91 41.55
N VAL A 38 26.00 -26.58 41.41
CA VAL A 38 26.63 -25.36 41.91
C VAL A 38 27.27 -24.63 40.74
N VAL A 39 27.24 -23.31 40.78
CA VAL A 39 27.95 -22.46 39.82
C VAL A 39 29.27 -22.02 40.45
N VAL A 40 30.37 -22.22 39.74
CA VAL A 40 31.69 -21.82 40.20
C VAL A 40 31.94 -20.37 39.77
N LEU A 41 32.27 -19.52 40.73
CA LEU A 41 32.46 -18.09 40.51
C LEU A 41 33.90 -17.65 40.79
N GLU A 42 34.40 -16.73 39.97
CA GLU A 42 35.59 -15.94 40.26
C GLU A 42 35.22 -14.47 40.04
N ASP A 43 35.42 -13.61 41.04
CA ASP A 43 35.04 -12.19 41.01
C ASP A 43 33.59 -11.93 40.51
N LYS A 44 32.63 -12.70 41.05
CA LYS A 44 31.18 -12.71 40.68
C LYS A 44 30.86 -13.17 39.25
N LYS A 45 31.86 -13.51 38.45
CA LYS A 45 31.67 -14.03 37.09
C LYS A 45 31.61 -15.54 37.12
N PRO A 46 30.65 -16.16 36.42
CA PRO A 46 30.54 -17.61 36.39
C PRO A 46 31.64 -18.19 35.48
N THR A 47 32.59 -18.89 36.08
CA THR A 47 33.74 -19.51 35.38
C THR A 47 33.52 -20.98 35.07
N GLY A 48 32.61 -21.64 35.79
CA GLY A 48 32.24 -23.02 35.53
C GLY A 48 30.94 -23.43 36.21
N ILE A 49 30.50 -24.65 35.92
CA ILE A 49 29.34 -25.27 36.56
C ILE A 49 29.65 -26.74 36.86
N LEU A 50 29.19 -27.23 38.00
CA LEU A 50 29.26 -28.63 38.36
C LEU A 50 27.86 -29.15 38.64
N THR A 51 27.53 -30.32 38.09
CA THR A 51 26.21 -30.95 38.20
C THR A 51 26.27 -32.33 38.83
N GLU A 52 25.12 -32.84 39.32
CA GLU A 52 24.97 -34.23 39.77
C GLU A 52 25.53 -35.23 38.75
N ARG A 53 25.27 -35.01 37.45
CA ARG A 53 25.80 -35.85 36.37
C ARG A 53 27.32 -35.89 36.34
N ASP A 54 27.97 -34.75 36.54
CA ASP A 54 29.43 -34.66 36.51
C ASP A 54 30.00 -35.43 37.72
N ILE A 55 29.35 -35.35 38.89
CA ILE A 55 29.72 -36.15 40.08
C ILE A 55 29.63 -37.65 39.78
N ILE A 56 28.55 -38.12 39.14
CA ILE A 56 28.40 -39.53 38.77
C ILE A 56 29.51 -39.98 37.80
N GLN A 57 29.88 -39.15 36.83
CA GLN A 57 30.98 -39.44 35.91
C GLN A 57 32.33 -39.52 36.65
N ILE A 58 32.60 -38.57 37.54
CA ILE A 58 33.85 -38.49 38.31
C ILE A 58 34.01 -39.73 39.20
N ILE A 59 32.94 -40.18 39.87
CA ILE A 59 32.96 -41.36 40.73
C ILE A 59 33.13 -42.64 39.92
N GLY A 60 32.53 -42.73 38.73
CA GLY A 60 32.77 -43.82 37.79
C GLY A 60 34.25 -43.99 37.40
N HIS A 61 35.06 -42.93 37.56
CA HIS A 61 36.51 -42.94 37.32
C HIS A 61 37.35 -43.12 38.59
N ASN A 62 36.75 -43.45 39.75
CA ASN A 62 37.42 -43.64 41.05
C ASN A 62 38.22 -42.41 41.53
N ILE A 63 37.76 -41.20 41.20
CA ILE A 63 38.38 -39.96 41.67
C ILE A 63 37.91 -39.65 43.10
N ASP A 64 38.84 -39.30 44.00
CA ASP A 64 38.52 -38.98 45.39
C ASP A 64 37.95 -37.55 45.54
N LEU A 65 36.71 -37.49 46.04
CA LEU A 65 35.93 -36.26 46.22
C LEU A 65 36.52 -35.33 47.29
N ASN A 66 37.27 -35.85 48.26
CA ASN A 66 37.76 -35.09 49.41
C ASN A 66 39.02 -34.27 49.10
N VAL A 67 39.74 -34.62 48.04
CA VAL A 67 41.01 -33.97 47.65
C VAL A 67 40.92 -33.22 46.32
N THR A 68 39.96 -33.58 45.46
CA THR A 68 39.82 -33.00 44.12
C THR A 68 39.24 -31.59 44.21
N ARG A 69 39.88 -30.62 43.55
CA ARG A 69 39.40 -29.22 43.50
C ARG A 69 38.42 -29.01 42.36
N LEU A 70 37.42 -28.15 42.57
CA LEU A 70 36.36 -27.86 41.59
C LEU A 70 36.90 -27.41 40.24
N VAL A 71 37.92 -26.55 40.20
CA VAL A 71 38.53 -26.06 38.96
C VAL A 71 39.02 -27.17 38.03
N SER A 72 39.38 -28.34 38.56
CA SER A 72 39.90 -29.46 37.78
C SER A 72 38.83 -30.32 37.11
N VAL A 73 37.56 -30.19 37.55
CA VAL A 73 36.47 -31.09 37.16
C VAL A 73 35.19 -30.38 36.74
N MET A 74 35.05 -29.08 37.03
CA MET A 74 33.91 -28.29 36.60
C MET A 74 33.85 -28.18 35.07
N LYS A 75 32.63 -28.07 34.51
CA LYS A 75 32.47 -27.71 33.11
C LYS A 75 32.76 -26.23 32.93
N SER A 76 33.75 -25.94 32.08
CA SER A 76 34.20 -24.60 31.74
C SER A 76 34.52 -24.52 30.24
N PRO A 77 34.18 -23.42 29.55
CA PRO A 77 33.41 -22.28 30.05
C PRO A 77 31.94 -22.65 30.27
N VAL A 78 31.30 -21.98 31.23
CA VAL A 78 29.86 -22.15 31.47
C VAL A 78 29.06 -21.41 30.39
N ILE A 79 28.00 -22.05 29.90
CA ILE A 79 27.07 -21.41 28.97
C ILE A 79 26.18 -20.46 29.78
N ALA A 80 26.48 -19.17 29.67
CA ALA A 80 25.73 -18.08 30.26
C ALA A 80 24.88 -17.34 29.20
N ILE A 81 23.70 -16.89 29.60
CA ILE A 81 22.74 -16.18 28.73
C ILE A 81 22.34 -14.85 29.36
N SER A 82 21.99 -13.86 28.53
CA SER A 82 21.44 -12.58 28.98
C SER A 82 20.02 -12.76 29.52
N GLU A 83 19.63 -12.00 30.54
CA GLU A 83 18.25 -11.97 31.08
C GLU A 83 17.19 -11.54 30.05
N GLU A 84 17.60 -10.90 28.96
CA GLU A 84 16.76 -10.43 27.87
C GLU A 84 16.42 -11.50 26.82
N ILE A 85 16.94 -12.71 26.95
CA ILE A 85 16.60 -13.79 26.00
C ILE A 85 15.16 -14.27 26.20
N ASP A 86 14.51 -14.66 25.11
CA ASP A 86 13.14 -15.17 25.16
C ASP A 86 13.11 -16.63 25.66
N ILE A 87 12.02 -17.02 26.33
CA ILE A 87 11.86 -18.38 26.89
C ILE A 87 12.06 -19.49 25.83
N PRO A 88 11.48 -19.41 24.61
CA PRO A 88 11.69 -20.44 23.58
C PRO A 88 13.14 -20.55 23.12
N GLU A 89 13.88 -19.45 23.12
CA GLU A 89 15.29 -19.44 22.72
C GLU A 89 16.19 -20.03 23.80
N ALA A 90 15.92 -19.74 25.08
CA ALA A 90 16.57 -20.43 26.19
C ALA A 90 16.28 -21.95 26.18
N ALA A 91 15.04 -22.36 25.89
CA ALA A 91 14.66 -23.77 25.72
C ALA A 91 15.45 -24.43 24.57
N ASN A 92 15.60 -23.72 23.45
CA ASN A 92 16.38 -24.16 22.31
C ASN A 92 17.86 -24.38 22.67
N LEU A 93 18.48 -23.42 23.36
CA LEU A 93 19.87 -23.54 23.84
C LEU A 93 20.05 -24.74 24.77
N MET A 94 19.09 -25.00 25.66
CA MET A 94 19.11 -26.20 26.51
C MET A 94 19.11 -27.49 25.69
N VAL A 95 18.26 -27.58 24.66
CA VAL A 95 18.18 -28.79 23.82
C VAL A 95 19.44 -28.97 22.97
N ILE A 96 19.94 -27.91 22.32
CA ILE A 96 21.15 -27.99 21.45
C ILE A 96 22.35 -28.46 22.26
N ASN A 97 22.54 -27.89 23.45
CA ASN A 97 23.71 -28.15 24.26
C ASN A 97 23.52 -29.33 25.23
N GLY A 98 22.37 -30.01 25.20
CA GLY A 98 22.07 -31.12 26.12
C GLY A 98 22.04 -30.69 27.59
N LEU A 99 21.68 -29.43 27.86
CA LEU A 99 21.68 -28.84 29.19
C LEU A 99 20.30 -28.89 29.84
N ARG A 100 20.30 -28.97 31.17
CA ARG A 100 19.07 -28.91 31.99
C ARG A 100 18.83 -27.53 32.60
N ARG A 101 19.82 -26.65 32.47
CA ARG A 101 19.92 -25.38 33.15
C ARG A 101 20.90 -24.47 32.42
N LEU A 102 20.63 -23.18 32.48
CA LEU A 102 21.46 -22.12 31.92
C LEU A 102 21.72 -21.08 33.00
N VAL A 103 22.96 -20.60 33.08
CA VAL A 103 23.32 -19.51 33.99
C VAL A 103 22.90 -18.19 33.35
N VAL A 104 22.27 -17.32 34.12
CA VAL A 104 21.81 -16.01 33.65
C VAL A 104 22.73 -14.93 34.17
N VAL A 105 23.17 -14.04 33.28
CA VAL A 105 24.10 -12.95 33.58
C VAL A 105 23.55 -11.59 33.15
N ASP A 106 24.01 -10.54 33.82
CA ASP A 106 23.74 -9.14 33.43
C ASP A 106 24.66 -8.67 32.29
N GLY A 107 24.53 -7.40 31.89
CA GLY A 107 25.38 -6.78 30.86
C GLY A 107 26.88 -6.73 31.22
N GLU A 108 27.24 -6.83 32.50
CA GLU A 108 28.62 -6.86 33.00
C GLU A 108 29.18 -8.30 33.15
N HIS A 109 28.39 -9.31 32.77
CA HIS A 109 28.66 -10.75 32.94
C HIS A 109 28.69 -11.21 34.41
N ASN A 110 28.09 -10.46 35.34
CA ASN A 110 27.88 -10.94 36.69
C ASN A 110 26.71 -11.92 36.71
N ILE A 111 26.81 -12.95 37.55
CA ILE A 111 25.70 -13.88 37.74
C ILE A 111 24.50 -13.17 38.41
N ILE A 112 23.31 -13.34 37.82
CA ILE A 112 22.05 -12.80 38.36
C ILE A 112 20.97 -13.86 38.56
N GLY A 113 21.13 -15.04 37.94
CA GLY A 113 20.19 -16.13 38.15
C GLY A 113 20.58 -17.43 37.47
N ILE A 114 19.70 -18.41 37.61
CA ILE A 114 19.75 -19.69 36.91
C ILE A 114 18.34 -20.07 36.46
N ILE A 115 18.21 -20.59 35.25
CA ILE A 115 16.94 -21.09 34.72
C ILE A 115 17.05 -22.58 34.45
N THR A 116 16.01 -23.35 34.78
CA THR A 116 15.94 -24.79 34.54
C THR A 116 14.90 -25.16 33.50
N GLN A 117 14.98 -26.38 32.98
CA GLN A 117 13.93 -26.97 32.15
C GLN A 117 12.55 -26.98 32.84
N THR A 118 12.51 -27.06 34.17
CA THR A 118 11.23 -27.03 34.90
C THR A 118 10.62 -25.64 34.85
N ASP A 119 11.42 -24.59 35.00
CA ASP A 119 10.95 -23.21 34.94
C ASP A 119 10.44 -22.88 33.52
N ILE A 120 11.12 -23.40 32.50
CA ILE A 120 10.68 -23.29 31.10
C ILE A 120 9.34 -24.01 30.89
N ILE A 121 9.20 -25.27 31.31
CA ILE A 121 7.95 -26.04 31.11
C ILE A 121 6.77 -25.35 31.79
N LYS A 122 6.94 -24.84 33.01
CA LYS A 122 5.88 -24.12 33.76
C LYS A 122 5.37 -22.86 33.07
N ASN A 123 6.25 -22.18 32.35
CA ASN A 123 5.97 -20.87 31.78
C ASN A 123 5.81 -20.91 30.25
N LEU A 124 6.04 -22.06 29.62
CA LEU A 124 5.61 -22.32 28.26
C LEU A 124 4.08 -22.37 28.25
N SER A 125 3.47 -21.20 28.10
CA SER A 125 2.03 -20.98 27.98
C SER A 125 1.55 -21.52 26.63
N ILE A 126 1.55 -22.84 26.50
CA ILE A 126 1.15 -23.57 25.30
C ILE A 126 0.08 -24.60 25.73
N ASP A 127 -0.92 -24.14 26.49
CA ASP A 127 -2.03 -24.96 26.96
C ASP A 127 -2.79 -25.62 25.80
N SER A 128 -2.78 -25.00 24.62
CA SER A 128 -3.47 -25.48 23.43
C SER A 128 -2.69 -26.50 22.58
N PHE A 129 -1.36 -26.63 22.70
CA PHE A 129 -0.59 -27.58 21.86
C PHE A 129 -0.11 -28.81 22.64
N ILE A 130 0.19 -28.66 23.93
CA ILE A 130 0.63 -29.77 24.80
C ILE A 130 -0.55 -30.70 25.11
N SER A 131 -1.76 -30.15 25.24
CA SER A 131 -2.96 -30.90 25.62
C SER A 131 -3.39 -31.98 24.63
N PHE A 132 -3.09 -31.85 23.33
CA PHE A 132 -3.49 -32.84 22.32
C PHE A 132 -2.45 -33.94 22.04
N LYS A 133 -1.18 -33.76 22.45
CA LYS A 133 -0.16 -34.79 22.25
C LYS A 133 -0.20 -35.84 23.34
N LYS A 134 -0.03 -37.11 22.97
CA LYS A 134 0.07 -38.24 23.91
C LYS A 134 1.52 -38.54 24.25
N VAL A 135 1.79 -38.93 25.49
CA VAL A 135 3.13 -39.33 25.93
C VAL A 135 3.69 -40.50 25.12
N GLU A 136 2.84 -41.43 24.67
CA GLU A 136 3.25 -42.56 23.83
C GLU A 136 4.03 -42.15 22.56
N GLN A 137 3.77 -40.95 22.03
CA GLN A 137 4.42 -40.43 20.82
C GLN A 137 5.86 -39.98 21.05
N ILE A 138 6.23 -39.69 22.31
CA ILE A 138 7.52 -39.07 22.64
C ILE A 138 8.34 -39.91 23.65
N MET A 139 7.72 -40.89 24.31
CA MET A 139 8.39 -41.73 25.29
C MET A 139 9.49 -42.60 24.66
N LYS A 140 10.53 -42.90 25.45
CA LYS A 140 11.54 -43.88 25.08
C LYS A 140 11.05 -45.27 25.43
N ARG A 141 10.99 -46.14 24.43
CA ARG A 141 10.56 -47.55 24.57
C ARG A 141 11.68 -48.49 25.00
N LYS A 142 12.94 -48.13 24.75
CA LYS A 142 14.10 -48.88 25.24
C LYS A 142 14.34 -48.53 26.71
N ILE A 143 13.91 -49.40 27.60
CA ILE A 143 14.09 -49.24 29.04
C ILE A 143 15.46 -49.77 29.44
N ILE A 144 16.20 -48.96 30.20
CA ILE A 144 17.44 -49.38 30.86
C ILE A 144 17.09 -49.64 32.32
N SER A 145 17.30 -50.87 32.77
CA SER A 145 16.88 -51.33 34.09
C SER A 145 17.93 -52.19 34.79
N VAL A 146 17.72 -52.37 36.10
CA VAL A 146 18.46 -53.23 37.02
C VAL A 146 17.49 -53.98 37.94
N ASP A 147 17.96 -55.05 38.57
CA ASP A 147 17.26 -55.76 39.64
C ASP A 147 17.53 -55.07 40.99
N LYS A 148 16.63 -55.23 41.97
CA LYS A 148 16.79 -54.66 43.31
C LYS A 148 18.07 -55.13 44.02
N LYS A 149 18.53 -56.34 43.72
CA LYS A 149 19.75 -56.96 44.29
C LYS A 149 21.02 -56.59 43.53
N ASP A 150 20.92 -55.88 42.41
CA ASP A 150 22.09 -55.44 41.67
C ASP A 150 22.91 -54.43 42.47
N ILE A 151 24.22 -54.43 42.23
CA ILE A 151 25.14 -53.51 42.89
C ILE A 151 25.06 -52.10 42.31
N LEU A 152 25.23 -51.08 43.16
CA LEU A 152 25.17 -49.66 42.77
C LEU A 152 26.14 -49.28 41.62
N PRO A 153 27.40 -49.77 41.57
CA PRO A 153 28.30 -49.50 40.45
C PRO A 153 27.74 -49.91 39.09
N LYS A 154 26.93 -50.98 39.01
CA LYS A 154 26.26 -51.42 37.78
C LYS A 154 25.27 -50.37 37.30
N ALA A 155 24.49 -49.78 38.20
CA ALA A 155 23.56 -48.70 37.86
C ALA A 155 24.30 -47.44 37.39
N ILE A 156 25.40 -47.08 38.05
CA ILE A 156 26.28 -45.95 37.65
C ILE A 156 26.84 -46.19 36.25
N GLU A 157 27.38 -47.38 35.96
CA GLU A 157 27.91 -47.73 34.65
C GLU A 157 26.83 -47.60 33.56
N LEU A 158 25.62 -48.11 33.83
CA LEU A 158 24.49 -47.98 32.91
C LEU A 158 24.09 -46.53 32.66
N MET A 159 24.10 -45.67 33.69
CA MET A 159 23.84 -44.23 33.53
C MET A 159 24.88 -43.57 32.61
N ILE A 160 26.17 -43.83 32.84
CA ILE A 160 27.27 -43.26 32.06
C ILE A 160 27.22 -43.75 30.61
N LYS A 161 27.14 -45.08 30.41
CA LYS A 161 27.17 -45.73 29.09
C LYS A 161 25.99 -45.35 28.21
N ASN A 162 24.81 -45.17 28.78
CA ASN A 162 23.59 -44.82 28.02
C ASN A 162 23.28 -43.32 28.04
N HIS A 163 24.11 -42.49 28.69
CA HIS A 163 23.89 -41.06 28.87
C HIS A 163 22.52 -40.69 29.46
N ILE A 164 22.04 -41.51 30.41
CA ILE A 164 20.76 -41.34 31.11
C ILE A 164 20.98 -40.90 32.55
N SER A 165 20.00 -40.21 33.14
CA SER A 165 20.09 -39.71 34.53
C SER A 165 19.34 -40.55 35.56
N CYS A 166 18.69 -41.60 35.09
CA CYS A 166 17.95 -42.51 35.95
C CYS A 166 17.93 -43.89 35.33
N VAL A 167 17.96 -44.91 36.18
CA VAL A 167 17.83 -46.32 35.80
C VAL A 167 16.61 -46.86 36.54
N LEU A 168 15.79 -47.63 35.83
CA LEU A 168 14.59 -48.21 36.42
C LEU A 168 14.95 -49.48 37.19
N VAL A 169 14.33 -49.70 38.35
CA VAL A 169 14.42 -50.97 39.06
C VAL A 169 13.17 -51.76 38.74
N ILE A 170 13.35 -52.93 38.11
CA ILE A 170 12.26 -53.76 37.60
C ILE A 170 12.33 -55.14 38.24
N GLU A 171 11.19 -55.64 38.71
CA GLU A 171 10.98 -57.04 39.11
C GLU A 171 9.73 -57.55 38.37
N ASP A 172 9.82 -58.70 37.70
CA ASP A 172 8.73 -59.29 36.91
C ASP A 172 8.03 -58.28 35.97
N ASP A 173 8.83 -57.53 35.19
CA ASP A 173 8.40 -56.46 34.26
C ASP A 173 7.69 -55.26 34.90
N LYS A 174 7.57 -55.21 36.23
CA LYS A 174 6.94 -54.12 36.98
C LYS A 174 7.95 -53.12 37.54
N PRO A 175 7.62 -51.81 37.53
CA PRO A 175 8.49 -50.79 38.09
C PRO A 175 8.42 -50.80 39.62
N VAL A 176 9.44 -51.38 40.27
CA VAL A 176 9.54 -51.44 41.74
C VAL A 176 10.45 -50.36 42.34
N GLY A 177 11.14 -49.59 41.51
CA GLY A 177 11.97 -48.47 41.96
C GLY A 177 12.54 -47.65 40.81
N ILE A 178 13.08 -46.49 41.14
CA ILE A 178 13.89 -45.70 40.21
C ILE A 178 15.08 -45.12 40.96
N ILE A 179 16.28 -45.30 40.41
CA ILE A 179 17.49 -44.69 40.95
C ILE A 179 17.92 -43.56 40.02
N THR A 180 18.17 -42.37 40.59
CA THR A 180 18.55 -41.17 39.85
C THR A 180 19.95 -40.69 40.22
N GLU A 181 20.56 -39.85 39.39
CA GLU A 181 21.83 -39.16 39.70
C GLU A 181 21.79 -38.53 41.11
N ARG A 182 20.63 -37.99 41.49
CA ARG A 182 20.40 -37.31 42.77
C ARG A 182 20.40 -38.23 43.99
N ASP A 183 19.86 -39.43 43.85
CA ASP A 183 19.78 -40.39 44.95
C ASP A 183 21.18 -40.87 45.34
N ILE A 184 22.02 -41.06 44.31
CA ILE A 184 23.41 -41.44 44.45
C ILE A 184 24.21 -40.30 45.10
N THR A 185 24.09 -39.05 44.61
CA THR A 185 24.79 -37.91 45.21
C THR A 185 24.35 -37.63 46.65
N LYS A 186 23.07 -37.82 46.97
CA LYS A 186 22.55 -37.73 48.33
C LYS A 186 23.16 -38.80 49.25
N SER A 187 23.18 -40.05 48.81
CA SER A 187 23.79 -41.16 49.56
C SER A 187 25.27 -40.93 49.85
N ILE A 188 26.00 -40.30 48.92
CA ILE A 188 27.39 -39.88 49.10
C ILE A 188 27.51 -38.76 50.14
N ALA A 189 26.68 -37.72 50.04
CA ALA A 189 26.68 -36.59 50.98
C ALA A 189 26.38 -37.02 52.43
N GLU A 190 25.57 -38.07 52.60
CA GLU A 190 25.18 -38.61 53.90
C GLU A 190 26.15 -39.67 54.43
N TYR A 191 27.25 -39.95 53.71
CA TYR A 191 28.21 -41.02 54.01
C TYR A 191 27.54 -42.39 54.21
N ASN A 192 26.42 -42.62 53.53
CA ASN A 192 25.57 -43.81 53.66
C ASN A 192 25.46 -44.52 52.32
N ILE A 193 26.60 -44.88 51.75
CA ILE A 193 26.68 -45.58 50.46
C ILE A 193 26.39 -47.06 50.70
N SER A 194 25.16 -47.48 50.41
CA SER A 194 24.84 -48.90 50.28
C SER A 194 25.40 -49.47 48.98
N ASN A 195 25.77 -50.74 49.01
CA ASN A 195 26.21 -51.46 47.83
C ASN A 195 25.06 -51.88 46.92
N ASN A 196 23.81 -51.93 47.41
CA ASN A 196 22.66 -52.44 46.64
C ASN A 196 21.77 -51.31 46.13
N VAL A 197 21.30 -51.43 44.88
CA VAL A 197 20.40 -50.45 44.28
C VAL A 197 19.09 -50.32 45.07
N GLY A 198 18.57 -51.45 45.57
CA GLY A 198 17.29 -51.50 46.29
C GLY A 198 17.21 -50.70 47.58
N GLU A 199 18.35 -50.32 48.17
CA GLU A 199 18.43 -49.57 49.43
C GLU A 199 18.49 -48.04 49.21
N ILE A 200 18.83 -47.61 47.99
CA ILE A 200 19.01 -46.19 47.64
C ILE A 200 17.93 -45.71 46.65
N MET A 201 17.28 -46.63 45.92
CA MET A 201 16.24 -46.29 44.95
C MET A 201 15.05 -45.54 45.60
N ASN A 202 14.42 -44.66 44.83
CA ASN A 202 13.14 -44.08 45.21
C ASN A 202 12.00 -45.06 44.95
N PHE A 203 11.09 -45.17 45.93
CA PHE A 203 9.87 -45.95 45.89
C PHE A 203 8.76 -45.26 46.72
N PRO A 204 7.48 -45.30 46.29
CA PRO A 204 6.95 -45.92 45.06
C PRO A 204 7.30 -45.14 43.79
N VAL A 205 7.40 -45.86 42.66
CA VAL A 205 7.61 -45.24 41.34
C VAL A 205 6.30 -44.64 40.85
N PHE A 206 6.33 -43.36 40.51
CA PHE A 206 5.19 -42.72 39.85
C PHE A 206 5.08 -43.22 38.40
N THR A 207 3.92 -43.79 38.08
CA THR A 207 3.60 -44.32 36.76
C THR A 207 2.39 -43.62 36.16
N ALA A 208 2.29 -43.65 34.83
CA ALA A 208 1.11 -43.23 34.08
C ALA A 208 0.81 -44.21 32.94
N ASN A 209 -0.44 -44.22 32.48
CA ASN A 209 -0.83 -45.00 31.31
C ASN A 209 -0.31 -44.32 30.02
N LYS A 210 -0.02 -45.10 28.98
CA LYS A 210 0.41 -44.61 27.65
C LYS A 210 -0.49 -43.54 27.03
N ASP A 211 -1.79 -43.56 27.36
CA ASP A 211 -2.79 -42.65 26.79
C ASP A 211 -2.82 -41.26 27.47
N ILE A 212 -2.04 -41.05 28.53
CA ILE A 212 -1.92 -39.74 29.17
C ILE A 212 -1.46 -38.69 28.15
N ASN A 213 -2.15 -37.55 28.11
CA ASN A 213 -1.70 -36.43 27.31
C ASN A 213 -0.47 -35.77 27.95
N LEU A 214 0.27 -35.01 27.16
CA LEU A 214 1.53 -34.43 27.57
C LEU A 214 1.34 -33.39 28.67
N TYR A 215 0.18 -32.71 28.71
CA TYR A 215 -0.13 -31.67 29.69
C TYR A 215 -0.34 -32.27 31.08
N ASP A 216 -1.15 -33.32 31.18
CA ASP A 216 -1.37 -34.06 32.42
C ASP A 216 -0.09 -34.75 32.89
N ALA A 217 0.74 -35.25 31.96
CA ALA A 217 2.05 -35.80 32.29
C ALA A 217 3.01 -34.72 32.84
N THR A 218 3.07 -33.53 32.24
CA THR A 218 3.85 -32.41 32.78
C THR A 218 3.36 -31.98 34.15
N LYS A 219 2.05 -31.88 34.35
CA LYS A 219 1.43 -31.52 35.62
C LYS A 219 1.74 -32.55 36.70
N LEU A 220 1.60 -33.84 36.39
CA LEU A 220 1.95 -34.94 37.30
C LEU A 220 3.43 -34.89 37.69
N MET A 221 4.32 -34.61 36.73
CA MET A 221 5.74 -34.42 36.99
C MET A 221 6.01 -33.21 37.89
N GLU A 222 5.27 -32.12 37.76
CA GLU A 222 5.47 -30.92 38.56
C GLU A 222 4.98 -31.08 40.00
N GLU A 223 3.75 -31.56 40.18
CA GLU A 223 3.12 -31.78 41.48
C GLU A 223 3.96 -32.71 42.35
N ASN A 224 4.58 -33.72 41.73
CA ASN A 224 5.40 -34.72 42.42
C ASN A 224 6.92 -34.44 42.30
N LYS A 225 7.33 -33.26 41.80
CA LYS A 225 8.75 -32.85 41.61
C LYS A 225 9.60 -33.87 40.85
N LEU A 226 8.99 -34.58 39.90
CA LEU A 226 9.63 -35.59 39.08
C LEU A 226 10.41 -34.97 37.91
N ARG A 227 11.45 -35.68 37.49
CA ARG A 227 12.21 -35.38 36.27
C ARG A 227 11.91 -36.38 35.14
N SER A 228 11.34 -37.53 35.50
CA SER A 228 10.98 -38.63 34.63
C SER A 228 9.68 -39.26 35.10
N LEU A 229 8.86 -39.71 34.15
CA LEU A 229 7.60 -40.40 34.38
C LEU A 229 7.65 -41.74 33.66
N VAL A 230 7.33 -42.80 34.40
CA VAL A 230 7.36 -44.18 33.90
C VAL A 230 5.99 -44.49 33.31
N ILE A 231 5.98 -45.11 32.14
CA ILE A 231 4.76 -45.41 31.40
C ILE A 231 4.52 -46.91 31.43
N VAL A 232 3.32 -47.29 31.86
CA VAL A 232 2.90 -48.69 32.02
C VAL A 232 1.71 -49.03 31.13
N ASN A 233 1.57 -50.31 30.79
CA ASN A 233 0.39 -50.86 30.14
C ASN A 233 -0.78 -51.06 31.15
N SER A 234 -1.87 -51.70 30.72
CA SER A 234 -3.01 -52.05 31.58
C SER A 234 -2.69 -53.15 32.61
N GLU A 235 -1.66 -53.94 32.39
CA GLU A 235 -1.22 -55.04 33.28
C GLU A 235 -0.21 -54.56 34.34
N GLY A 236 0.31 -53.33 34.19
CA GLY A 236 1.27 -52.70 35.08
C GLY A 236 2.73 -52.81 34.62
N ASP A 237 2.97 -53.41 33.45
CA ASP A 237 4.32 -53.61 32.92
C ASP A 237 4.86 -52.33 32.31
N VAL A 238 6.17 -52.15 32.43
CA VAL A 238 6.86 -50.98 31.90
C VAL A 238 6.94 -51.03 30.38
N ILE A 239 6.41 -50.01 29.72
CA ILE A 239 6.44 -49.87 28.25
C ILE A 239 7.18 -48.62 27.78
N GLY A 240 7.46 -47.68 28.69
CA GLY A 240 8.13 -46.44 28.32
C GLY A 240 8.62 -45.63 29.50
N ILE A 241 9.49 -44.65 29.21
CA ILE A 241 9.83 -43.56 30.13
C ILE A 241 9.89 -42.25 29.36
N VAL A 242 9.39 -41.17 29.95
CA VAL A 242 9.48 -39.81 29.39
C VAL A 242 10.16 -38.90 30.40
N THR A 243 11.09 -38.07 29.93
CA THR A 243 11.79 -37.08 30.77
C THR A 243 11.44 -35.65 30.37
N LYS A 244 11.63 -34.68 31.26
CA LYS A 244 11.45 -33.24 30.93
C LYS A 244 12.26 -32.80 29.70
N SER A 245 13.46 -33.35 29.52
CA SER A 245 14.27 -33.11 28.31
C SER A 245 13.58 -33.59 27.03
N ASP A 246 12.90 -34.75 27.08
CA ASP A 246 12.20 -35.31 25.92
C ASP A 246 10.99 -34.43 25.55
N ILE A 247 10.28 -33.89 26.57
CA ILE A 247 9.16 -32.95 26.40
C ILE A 247 9.63 -31.67 25.69
N ILE A 248 10.66 -31.00 26.22
CA ILE A 248 11.17 -29.74 25.62
C ILE A 248 11.72 -29.97 24.21
N LYS A 249 12.42 -31.09 23.98
CA LYS A 249 12.93 -31.43 22.65
C LYS A 249 11.81 -31.58 21.63
N ASN A 250 10.68 -32.15 22.02
CA ASN A 250 9.52 -32.31 21.15
C ASN A 250 8.82 -30.96 20.87
N LEU A 251 8.65 -30.12 21.90
CA LEU A 251 8.05 -28.79 21.76
C LEU A 251 8.84 -27.88 20.81
N ARG A 252 10.17 -27.98 20.83
CA ARG A 252 11.03 -27.24 19.90
C ARG A 252 10.73 -27.59 18.43
N ALA A 253 10.51 -28.85 18.11
CA ALA A 253 10.28 -29.29 16.74
C ALA A 253 8.98 -28.67 16.18
N ASP A 254 7.91 -28.69 16.97
CA ASP A 254 6.61 -28.13 16.59
C ASP A 254 6.69 -26.61 16.39
N TYR A 255 7.39 -25.91 17.30
CA TYR A 255 7.52 -24.46 17.24
C TYR A 255 8.25 -24.00 15.97
N VAL A 256 9.33 -24.70 15.59
CA VAL A 256 10.09 -24.40 14.37
C VAL A 256 9.24 -24.61 13.12
N GLU A 257 8.43 -25.66 13.08
CA GLU A 257 7.54 -25.95 11.96
C GLU A 257 6.45 -24.88 11.81
N LEU A 258 5.84 -24.46 12.92
CA LEU A 258 4.86 -23.38 12.94
C LEU A 258 5.45 -22.06 12.40
N LEU A 259 6.63 -21.67 12.86
CA LEU A 259 7.31 -20.45 12.39
C LEU A 259 7.58 -20.50 10.88
N LYS A 260 8.03 -21.64 10.36
CA LYS A 260 8.25 -21.83 8.91
C LYS A 260 6.97 -21.67 8.11
N ASN A 261 5.87 -22.24 8.59
CA ASN A 261 4.57 -22.15 7.92
C ASN A 261 4.04 -20.71 7.92
N MET A 262 4.09 -20.00 9.06
CA MET A 262 3.69 -18.60 9.13
C MET A 262 4.54 -17.69 8.24
N LEU A 263 5.86 -17.90 8.21
CA LEU A 263 6.76 -17.15 7.32
C LEU A 263 6.39 -17.36 5.85
N LYS A 264 6.10 -18.60 5.47
CA LYS A 264 5.68 -18.94 4.11
C LYS A 264 4.34 -18.30 3.75
N GLU A 265 3.36 -18.31 4.65
CA GLU A 265 2.07 -17.64 4.44
C GLU A 265 2.20 -16.13 4.34
N LYS A 266 2.97 -15.48 5.23
CA LYS A 266 3.23 -14.04 5.13
C LYS A 266 3.94 -13.65 3.85
N SER A 267 4.95 -14.43 3.44
CA SER A 267 5.67 -14.22 2.18
C SER A 267 4.72 -14.34 0.98
N ARG A 268 3.85 -15.35 0.96
CA ARG A 268 2.84 -15.52 -0.09
C ARG A 268 1.82 -14.39 -0.10
N ALA A 269 1.28 -14.01 1.06
CA ALA A 269 0.33 -12.91 1.16
C ALA A 269 0.93 -11.57 0.72
N LEU A 270 2.21 -11.34 1.00
CA LEU A 270 2.93 -10.15 0.55
C LEU A 270 3.05 -10.12 -0.98
N ILE A 271 3.46 -11.23 -1.60
CA ILE A 271 3.56 -11.36 -3.06
C ILE A 271 2.18 -11.18 -3.72
N GLU A 272 1.14 -11.84 -3.20
CA GLU A 272 -0.23 -11.72 -3.71
C GLU A 272 -0.74 -10.27 -3.59
N SER A 273 -0.44 -9.59 -2.49
CA SER A 273 -0.78 -8.19 -2.31
C SER A 273 -0.05 -7.27 -3.29
N GLU A 274 1.25 -7.50 -3.52
CA GLU A 274 2.06 -6.71 -4.45
C GLU A 274 1.56 -6.86 -5.90
N ILE A 275 1.31 -8.11 -6.33
CA ILE A 275 0.75 -8.39 -7.65
C ILE A 275 -0.62 -7.72 -7.79
N LYS A 276 -1.50 -7.86 -6.79
CA LYS A 276 -2.83 -7.22 -6.79
C LYS A 276 -2.74 -5.72 -7.00
N TYR A 277 -1.89 -5.02 -6.25
CA TYR A 277 -1.74 -3.56 -6.40
C TYR A 277 -1.13 -3.18 -7.75
N ARG A 278 -0.08 -3.88 -8.20
CA ARG A 278 0.52 -3.62 -9.52
C ARG A 278 -0.51 -3.80 -10.65
N THR A 279 -1.29 -4.88 -10.63
CA THR A 279 -2.32 -5.13 -11.65
C THR A 279 -3.39 -4.03 -11.65
N LEU A 280 -3.86 -3.58 -10.49
CA LEU A 280 -4.85 -2.50 -10.40
C LEU A 280 -4.34 -1.18 -11.00
N VAL A 281 -3.07 -0.85 -10.76
CA VAL A 281 -2.44 0.39 -11.26
C VAL A 281 -2.14 0.30 -12.77
N GLU A 282 -1.63 -0.83 -13.23
CA GLU A 282 -1.28 -1.06 -14.64
C GLU A 282 -2.51 -1.20 -15.55
N GLN A 283 -3.63 -1.72 -15.03
CA GLN A 283 -4.90 -1.87 -15.76
C GLN A 283 -5.85 -0.68 -15.57
N SER A 284 -5.44 0.36 -14.84
CA SER A 284 -6.24 1.57 -14.68
C SER A 284 -6.51 2.24 -16.04
N LEU A 285 -7.76 2.64 -16.26
CA LEU A 285 -8.15 3.45 -17.42
C LEU A 285 -7.69 4.91 -17.30
N GLU A 286 -7.37 5.35 -16.08
CA GLU A 286 -6.80 6.67 -15.83
C GLU A 286 -5.27 6.61 -15.81
N GLY A 287 -4.66 7.70 -16.26
CA GLY A 287 -3.24 7.92 -16.05
C GLY A 287 -2.95 8.13 -14.57
N ILE A 288 -1.89 7.52 -14.05
CA ILE A 288 -1.48 7.66 -12.66
C ILE A 288 -0.02 8.09 -12.63
N MET A 289 0.29 9.08 -11.81
CA MET A 289 1.63 9.57 -11.59
C MET A 289 1.88 9.83 -10.10
N ILE A 290 3.08 9.54 -9.62
CA ILE A 290 3.54 9.99 -8.31
C ILE A 290 4.64 11.02 -8.50
N ILE A 291 4.47 12.17 -7.85
CA ILE A 291 5.40 13.29 -7.89
C ILE A 291 5.93 13.51 -6.48
N GLN A 292 7.25 13.58 -6.34
CA GLN A 292 7.93 13.78 -5.07
C GLN A 292 9.08 14.75 -5.26
N GLU A 293 9.16 15.78 -4.41
CA GLU A 293 10.17 16.84 -4.52
C GLU A 293 10.18 17.50 -5.92
N GLY A 294 9.01 17.57 -6.58
CA GLY A 294 8.83 18.10 -7.94
C GLY A 294 9.18 17.13 -9.07
N LEU A 295 9.69 15.94 -8.76
CA LEU A 295 10.13 14.94 -9.73
C LEU A 295 9.14 13.79 -9.86
N ILE A 296 8.97 13.28 -11.07
CA ILE A 296 8.14 12.11 -11.37
C ILE A 296 8.86 10.85 -10.87
N LYS A 297 8.27 10.15 -9.91
CA LYS A 297 8.80 8.90 -9.33
C LYS A 297 8.12 7.65 -9.84
N PHE A 298 6.89 7.79 -10.30
CA PHE A 298 6.13 6.69 -10.86
C PHE A 298 5.19 7.23 -11.93
N VAL A 299 4.99 6.45 -12.98
CA VAL A 299 4.00 6.70 -14.02
C VAL A 299 3.46 5.37 -14.52
N ASN A 300 2.13 5.23 -14.61
CA ASN A 300 1.54 3.99 -15.11
C ASN A 300 1.56 3.91 -16.66
N PRO A 301 1.42 2.71 -17.24
CA PRO A 301 1.42 2.53 -18.70
C PRO A 301 0.33 3.32 -19.43
N THR A 302 -0.81 3.57 -18.78
CA THR A 302 -1.93 4.31 -19.38
C THR A 302 -1.55 5.76 -19.66
N LEU A 303 -0.91 6.45 -18.72
CA LEU A 303 -0.49 7.84 -18.94
C LEU A 303 0.60 7.94 -20.02
N LEU A 304 1.54 6.99 -20.04
CA LEU A 304 2.56 6.89 -21.09
C LEU A 304 1.94 6.75 -22.48
N LYS A 305 0.91 5.91 -22.62
CA LYS A 305 0.18 5.73 -23.89
C LYS A 305 -0.58 6.99 -24.31
N ILE A 306 -1.26 7.66 -23.38
CA ILE A 306 -2.01 8.90 -23.68
C ILE A 306 -1.06 9.99 -24.18
N LEU A 307 0.10 10.15 -23.54
CA LEU A 307 1.07 11.22 -23.88
C LEU A 307 2.11 10.81 -24.94
N SER A 308 2.13 9.54 -25.33
CA SER A 308 3.12 8.89 -26.21
C SER A 308 4.58 9.01 -25.76
N TYR A 309 4.84 9.14 -24.46
CA TYR A 309 6.20 9.09 -23.90
C TYR A 309 6.59 7.67 -23.48
N GLU A 310 7.89 7.40 -23.49
CA GLU A 310 8.44 6.24 -22.80
C GLU A 310 8.71 6.56 -21.32
N GLU A 311 8.62 5.55 -20.46
CA GLU A 311 8.81 5.70 -19.02
C GLU A 311 10.13 6.43 -18.67
N LYS A 312 11.24 6.05 -19.33
CA LYS A 312 12.57 6.65 -19.14
C LYS A 312 12.66 8.13 -19.54
N GLU A 313 11.71 8.62 -20.34
CA GLU A 313 11.65 10.03 -20.76
C GLU A 313 10.96 10.89 -19.71
N MET A 314 10.10 10.28 -18.87
CA MET A 314 9.33 10.97 -17.83
C MET A 314 9.90 10.79 -16.42
N LEU A 315 10.39 9.60 -16.08
CA LEU A 315 10.93 9.33 -14.75
C LEU A 315 12.09 10.27 -14.40
N ASP A 316 12.10 10.71 -13.14
CA ASP A 316 13.06 11.66 -12.57
C ASP A 316 13.18 12.97 -13.37
N ARG A 317 12.10 13.37 -14.05
CA ARG A 317 11.96 14.70 -14.65
C ARG A 317 10.99 15.54 -13.85
N ASP A 318 11.18 16.85 -13.96
CA ASP A 318 10.27 17.84 -13.41
C ASP A 318 8.96 17.86 -14.22
N ILE A 319 7.83 17.77 -13.52
CA ILE A 319 6.48 17.76 -14.13
C ILE A 319 6.21 19.00 -14.99
N LEU A 320 6.79 20.16 -14.64
CA LEU A 320 6.58 21.42 -15.36
C LEU A 320 7.11 21.38 -16.80
N ARG A 321 7.98 20.43 -17.14
CA ARG A 321 8.51 20.23 -18.50
C ARG A 321 7.46 19.70 -19.48
N PHE A 322 6.42 19.05 -18.97
CA PHE A 322 5.35 18.44 -19.78
C PHE A 322 4.13 19.37 -19.91
N LEU A 323 4.22 20.60 -19.41
CA LEU A 323 3.16 21.60 -19.47
C LEU A 323 3.56 22.78 -20.35
N TYR A 324 2.55 23.39 -20.99
CA TYR A 324 2.71 24.67 -21.66
C TYR A 324 3.02 25.80 -20.66
N PRO A 325 3.78 26.84 -21.04
CA PRO A 325 4.20 27.91 -20.12
C PRO A 325 3.04 28.62 -19.39
N ASP A 326 1.91 28.82 -20.06
CA ASP A 326 0.69 29.44 -19.55
C ASP A 326 -0.03 28.55 -18.51
N GLU A 327 0.10 27.23 -18.59
CA GLU A 327 -0.54 26.27 -17.68
C GLU A 327 0.25 26.06 -16.37
N ARG A 328 1.55 26.41 -16.36
CA ARG A 328 2.45 26.15 -15.21
C ARG A 328 2.03 26.88 -13.95
N GLN A 329 1.61 28.15 -14.08
CA GLN A 329 1.22 28.95 -12.93
C GLN A 329 0.00 28.33 -12.23
N LEU A 330 -0.96 27.88 -13.02
CA LEU A 330 -2.19 27.29 -12.51
C LEU A 330 -1.93 25.97 -11.76
N LEU A 331 -1.00 25.12 -12.24
CA LEU A 331 -0.58 23.93 -11.50
C LEU A 331 0.09 24.29 -10.17
N LEU A 332 1.01 25.25 -10.16
CA LEU A 332 1.74 25.66 -8.96
C LEU A 332 0.79 26.22 -7.89
N GLU A 333 -0.19 27.02 -8.28
CA GLU A 333 -1.23 27.52 -7.38
C GLU A 333 -2.04 26.38 -6.76
N ASN A 334 -2.34 25.33 -7.53
CA ASN A 334 -3.06 24.16 -7.04
C ASN A 334 -2.22 23.30 -6.08
N LEU A 335 -0.94 23.07 -6.40
CA LEU A 335 -0.01 22.35 -5.53
C LEU A 335 0.21 23.07 -4.18
N ASN A 336 0.27 24.41 -4.20
CA ASN A 336 0.37 25.20 -2.97
C ASN A 336 -0.88 25.11 -2.09
N LYS A 337 -2.08 24.98 -2.69
CA LYS A 337 -3.31 24.73 -1.94
C LYS A 337 -3.28 23.34 -1.28
N LEU A 338 -2.86 22.32 -2.02
CA LEU A 338 -2.70 20.95 -1.51
C LEU A 338 -1.70 20.89 -0.32
N GLY A 339 -0.63 21.69 -0.34
CA GLY A 339 0.31 21.77 0.79
C GLY A 339 -0.29 22.32 2.09
N ASN A 340 -1.42 23.04 2.01
CA ASN A 340 -2.11 23.64 3.16
C ASN A 340 -3.42 22.93 3.54
N SER A 341 -3.88 21.95 2.74
CA SER A 341 -5.14 21.22 2.96
C SER A 341 -5.05 19.80 2.41
N GLU A 342 -5.44 18.78 3.20
CA GLU A 342 -5.34 17.36 2.83
C GLU A 342 -6.15 16.98 1.57
N HIS A 343 -7.13 17.80 1.15
CA HIS A 343 -8.02 17.53 0.02
C HIS A 343 -8.20 18.77 -0.85
N VAL A 344 -7.96 18.65 -2.16
CA VAL A 344 -8.39 19.64 -3.16
C VAL A 344 -9.72 19.15 -3.74
N GLU A 345 -10.82 19.84 -3.43
CA GLU A 345 -12.20 19.44 -3.80
C GLU A 345 -12.52 19.56 -5.30
N SER A 346 -11.63 20.13 -6.12
CA SER A 346 -11.91 20.37 -7.54
C SER A 346 -10.80 19.85 -8.43
N ALA A 347 -11.18 19.03 -9.42
CA ALA A 347 -10.27 18.58 -10.46
C ALA A 347 -9.77 19.76 -11.29
N LEU A 348 -8.48 19.75 -11.62
CA LEU A 348 -7.84 20.79 -12.41
C LEU A 348 -7.82 20.38 -13.88
N GLU A 349 -8.38 21.20 -14.77
CA GLU A 349 -8.30 20.98 -16.21
C GLU A 349 -7.10 21.74 -16.79
N LEU A 350 -6.12 21.03 -17.34
CA LEU A 350 -4.93 21.61 -17.98
C LEU A 350 -4.67 21.00 -19.35
N ARG A 351 -3.91 21.72 -20.20
CA ARG A 351 -3.29 21.13 -21.37
C ARG A 351 -1.91 20.55 -21.04
N ILE A 352 -1.77 19.25 -21.27
CA ILE A 352 -0.49 18.54 -21.17
C ILE A 352 0.08 18.36 -22.57
N MET A 353 1.39 18.52 -22.69
CA MET A 353 2.10 18.36 -23.95
C MET A 353 2.20 16.88 -24.31
N HIS A 354 1.67 16.52 -25.47
CA HIS A 354 1.92 15.24 -26.10
C HIS A 354 3.30 15.24 -26.78
N LYS A 355 3.90 14.06 -26.99
CA LYS A 355 5.24 13.95 -27.58
C LYS A 355 5.39 14.58 -28.97
N ASN A 356 4.32 14.66 -29.75
CA ASN A 356 4.32 15.33 -31.08
C ASN A 356 4.23 16.87 -30.99
N GLY A 357 4.08 17.44 -29.80
CA GLY A 357 3.94 18.88 -29.55
C GLY A 357 2.50 19.40 -29.46
N GLU A 358 1.49 18.57 -29.72
CA GLU A 358 0.07 18.91 -29.54
C GLU A 358 -0.33 18.90 -28.06
N GLY A 359 -1.41 19.63 -27.75
CA GLY A 359 -1.93 19.74 -26.39
C GLY A 359 -3.11 18.81 -26.15
N ILE A 360 -3.00 17.93 -25.17
CA ILE A 360 -4.08 17.04 -24.72
C ILE A 360 -4.74 17.67 -23.49
N TYR A 361 -6.06 17.79 -23.50
CA TYR A 361 -6.80 18.29 -22.34
C TYR A 361 -6.95 17.18 -21.31
N MET A 362 -6.46 17.44 -20.10
CA MET A 362 -6.44 16.49 -19.00
C MET A 362 -7.14 17.08 -17.78
N GLU A 363 -8.05 16.31 -17.21
CA GLU A 363 -8.64 16.54 -15.89
C GLU A 363 -7.76 15.83 -14.85
N ILE A 364 -7.22 16.57 -13.91
CA ILE A 364 -6.20 16.12 -12.96
C ILE A 364 -6.76 16.21 -11.55
N LEU A 365 -6.78 15.08 -10.84
CA LEU A 365 -7.05 15.04 -9.41
C LEU A 365 -5.75 14.76 -8.68
N SER A 366 -5.47 15.47 -7.59
CA SER A 366 -4.24 15.32 -6.82
C SER A 366 -4.56 15.11 -5.34
N THR A 367 -3.89 14.13 -4.73
CA THR A 367 -3.98 13.85 -3.30
C THR A 367 -2.60 13.67 -2.69
N GLN A 368 -2.45 14.01 -1.41
CA GLN A 368 -1.19 13.85 -0.69
C GLN A 368 -1.08 12.41 -0.16
N ILE A 369 0.06 11.77 -0.40
CA ILE A 369 0.36 10.41 0.04
C ILE A 369 1.75 10.35 0.70
N GLN A 370 2.05 9.22 1.35
CA GLN A 370 3.43 8.85 1.62
C GLN A 370 3.94 7.88 0.56
N TYR A 371 5.11 8.18 0.02
CA TYR A 371 5.83 7.32 -0.91
C TYR A 371 7.27 7.17 -0.42
N GLU A 372 7.72 5.93 -0.24
CA GLU A 372 9.05 5.61 0.32
C GLU A 372 9.36 6.36 1.64
N GLY A 373 8.36 6.50 2.52
CA GLY A 373 8.49 7.13 3.84
C GLY A 373 8.58 8.65 3.82
N LYS A 374 8.36 9.29 2.67
CA LYS A 374 8.40 10.75 2.48
C LYS A 374 7.08 11.25 1.88
N PRO A 375 6.71 12.53 2.12
CA PRO A 375 5.53 13.12 1.49
C PRO A 375 5.67 13.18 -0.04
N ALA A 376 4.60 12.79 -0.74
CA ALA A 376 4.50 12.82 -2.19
C ALA A 376 3.07 13.19 -2.62
N VAL A 377 2.88 13.45 -3.91
CA VAL A 377 1.59 13.75 -4.53
C VAL A 377 1.25 12.62 -5.51
N LEU A 378 0.09 11.99 -5.31
CA LEU A 378 -0.51 11.09 -6.27
C LEU A 378 -1.45 11.90 -7.15
N ALA A 379 -1.18 11.92 -8.45
CA ALA A 379 -2.03 12.57 -9.44
C ALA A 379 -2.68 11.52 -10.35
N THR A 380 -4.00 11.61 -10.52
CA THR A 380 -4.74 10.86 -11.54
C THR A 380 -5.12 11.78 -12.69
N PHE A 381 -5.07 11.24 -13.90
CA PHE A 381 -5.22 11.99 -15.14
C PHE A 381 -6.27 11.33 -16.01
N ARG A 382 -7.28 12.11 -16.39
CA ARG A 382 -8.33 11.70 -17.30
C ARG A 382 -8.28 12.56 -18.56
N ASP A 383 -8.17 11.91 -19.72
CA ASP A 383 -8.27 12.60 -21.00
C ASP A 383 -9.71 13.08 -21.22
N ILE A 384 -9.86 14.39 -21.40
CA ILE A 384 -11.13 15.07 -21.66
C ILE A 384 -11.11 15.79 -23.02
N THR A 385 -10.16 15.45 -23.90
CA THR A 385 -9.99 16.09 -25.21
C THR A 385 -11.25 15.94 -26.08
N GLU A 386 -11.84 14.74 -26.13
CA GLU A 386 -13.10 14.52 -26.85
C GLU A 386 -14.23 15.37 -26.27
N ARG A 387 -14.38 15.40 -24.94
CA ARG A 387 -15.38 16.25 -24.24
C ARG A 387 -15.22 17.71 -24.64
N LYS A 388 -13.99 18.25 -24.60
CA LYS A 388 -13.69 19.65 -24.97
C LYS A 388 -13.95 19.93 -26.44
N ASN A 389 -13.60 19.01 -27.33
CA ASN A 389 -13.86 19.14 -28.76
C ASN A 389 -15.35 19.13 -29.07
N THR A 390 -16.11 18.19 -28.47
CA THR A 390 -17.58 18.14 -28.61
C THR A 390 -18.24 19.38 -28.02
N GLU A 391 -17.81 19.87 -26.86
CA GLU A 391 -18.31 21.13 -26.29
C GLU A 391 -18.05 22.34 -27.21
N ALA A 392 -16.86 22.41 -27.81
CA ALA A 392 -16.50 23.47 -28.75
C ALA A 392 -17.34 23.38 -30.04
N GLU A 393 -17.54 22.17 -30.56
CA GLU A 393 -18.36 21.93 -31.75
C GLU A 393 -19.84 22.22 -31.49
N LEU A 394 -20.39 21.78 -30.36
CA LEU A 394 -21.75 22.13 -29.94
C LEU A 394 -21.92 23.63 -29.79
N LYS A 395 -20.94 24.33 -29.18
CA LYS A 395 -20.95 25.80 -29.11
C LYS A 395 -20.97 26.42 -30.50
N ARG A 396 -20.20 25.92 -31.46
CA ARG A 396 -20.19 26.38 -32.85
C ARG A 396 -21.57 26.19 -33.49
N LEU A 397 -22.12 24.98 -33.45
CA LEU A 397 -23.44 24.64 -34.02
C LEU A 397 -24.58 25.48 -33.42
N VAL A 398 -24.47 25.88 -32.14
CA VAL A 398 -25.49 26.73 -31.50
C VAL A 398 -25.43 28.18 -31.98
N ILE A 399 -24.29 28.68 -32.44
CA ILE A 399 -24.10 30.12 -32.75
C ILE A 399 -23.91 30.44 -34.24
N THR A 400 -23.61 29.46 -35.10
CA THR A 400 -23.43 29.66 -36.54
C THR A 400 -24.63 29.20 -37.37
N ASP A 401 -24.75 29.69 -38.60
CA ASP A 401 -25.67 29.24 -39.65
C ASP A 401 -24.93 28.27 -40.59
N ASP A 402 -25.46 27.05 -40.74
CA ASP A 402 -24.78 25.96 -41.45
C ASP A 402 -24.59 26.23 -42.95
N LEU A 403 -25.47 27.01 -43.56
CA LEU A 403 -25.42 27.29 -45.00
C LEU A 403 -24.34 28.32 -45.35
N THR A 404 -24.28 29.40 -44.58
CA THR A 404 -23.46 30.58 -44.90
C THR A 404 -22.14 30.64 -44.10
N GLY A 405 -22.05 29.90 -43.00
CA GLY A 405 -20.91 29.95 -42.07
C GLY A 405 -20.87 31.20 -41.19
N LEU A 406 -21.81 32.13 -41.37
CA LEU A 406 -21.97 33.31 -40.52
C LEU A 406 -22.56 32.95 -39.16
N PHE A 407 -22.62 33.91 -38.25
CA PHE A 407 -23.39 33.73 -37.03
C PHE A 407 -24.90 33.65 -37.32
N ASN A 408 -25.64 32.89 -36.53
CA ASN A 408 -27.08 32.75 -36.69
C ASN A 408 -27.87 33.87 -35.99
N GLN A 409 -29.17 33.93 -36.30
CA GLN A 409 -30.09 34.92 -35.75
C GLN A 409 -30.17 34.88 -34.21
N ARG A 410 -30.06 33.71 -33.58
CA ARG A 410 -30.11 33.59 -32.11
C ARG A 410 -28.89 34.30 -31.50
N TYR A 411 -27.70 34.07 -32.06
CA TYR A 411 -26.48 34.69 -31.59
C TYR A 411 -26.48 36.21 -31.83
N PHE A 412 -27.08 36.69 -32.93
CA PHE A 412 -27.30 38.11 -33.18
C PHE A 412 -27.99 38.81 -32.00
N TYR A 413 -29.13 38.27 -31.54
CA TYR A 413 -29.87 38.90 -30.44
C TYR A 413 -29.08 38.92 -29.12
N ILE A 414 -28.28 37.89 -28.86
CA ILE A 414 -27.41 37.82 -27.67
C ILE A 414 -26.34 38.90 -27.75
N GLN A 415 -25.67 39.05 -28.89
CA GLN A 415 -24.59 40.02 -29.06
C GLN A 415 -25.11 41.45 -29.12
N LEU A 416 -26.26 41.68 -29.76
CA LEU A 416 -26.88 43.00 -29.79
C LEU A 416 -27.16 43.55 -28.39
N VAL A 417 -27.68 42.72 -27.48
CA VAL A 417 -27.93 43.16 -26.09
C VAL A 417 -26.61 43.53 -25.39
N LYS A 418 -25.58 42.69 -25.53
CA LYS A 418 -24.25 42.93 -24.94
C LYS A 418 -23.62 44.23 -25.45
N GLU A 419 -23.66 44.46 -26.75
CA GLU A 419 -23.05 45.64 -27.36
C GLU A 419 -23.84 46.93 -27.06
N ILE A 420 -25.17 46.86 -26.92
CA ILE A 420 -25.97 47.99 -26.42
C ILE A 420 -25.56 48.34 -24.99
N GLU A 421 -25.42 47.36 -24.10
CA GLU A 421 -24.98 47.61 -22.72
C GLU A 421 -23.57 48.20 -22.67
N ARG A 422 -22.65 47.67 -23.49
CA ARG A 422 -21.28 48.17 -23.61
C ARG A 422 -21.24 49.61 -24.10
N THR A 423 -22.03 49.92 -25.12
CA THR A 423 -22.21 51.27 -25.69
C THR A 423 -22.71 52.24 -24.63
N LYS A 424 -23.77 51.89 -23.90
CA LYS A 424 -24.31 52.71 -22.81
C LYS A 424 -23.30 52.95 -21.68
N ARG A 425 -22.48 51.95 -21.37
CA ARG A 425 -21.48 52.03 -20.30
C ARG A 425 -20.26 52.87 -20.68
N HIS A 426 -19.79 52.74 -21.91
CA HIS A 426 -18.51 53.31 -22.34
C HIS A 426 -18.64 54.49 -23.31
N ASN A 427 -19.87 54.91 -23.63
CA ASN A 427 -20.18 55.98 -24.58
C ASN A 427 -19.44 55.82 -25.92
N ARG A 428 -19.44 54.59 -26.45
CA ARG A 428 -18.82 54.26 -27.74
C ARG A 428 -19.90 54.03 -28.80
N PRO A 429 -19.68 54.41 -30.06
CA PRO A 429 -20.69 54.29 -31.10
C PRO A 429 -20.92 52.81 -31.45
N LEU A 430 -22.17 52.46 -31.76
CA LEU A 430 -22.57 51.13 -32.22
C LEU A 430 -23.51 51.31 -33.39
N SER A 431 -23.19 50.68 -34.52
CA SER A 431 -24.03 50.75 -35.71
C SER A 431 -24.45 49.37 -36.19
N ILE A 432 -25.53 49.33 -36.97
CA ILE A 432 -26.07 48.08 -37.51
C ILE A 432 -26.42 48.24 -38.99
N LEU A 433 -26.13 47.19 -39.75
CA LEU A 433 -26.59 46.98 -41.11
C LEU A 433 -27.66 45.90 -41.11
N LEU A 434 -28.77 46.14 -41.81
CA LEU A 434 -29.70 45.08 -42.20
C LEU A 434 -29.71 45.00 -43.72
N ILE A 435 -29.46 43.81 -44.25
CA ILE A 435 -29.16 43.56 -45.66
C ILE A 435 -30.13 42.52 -46.16
N ASP A 436 -30.76 42.76 -47.30
CA ASP A 436 -31.66 41.80 -47.93
C ASP A 436 -31.35 41.66 -49.41
N ILE A 437 -31.39 40.42 -49.91
CA ILE A 437 -31.12 40.10 -51.31
C ILE A 437 -32.32 40.46 -52.18
N ASP A 438 -32.08 41.35 -53.14
CA ASP A 438 -33.12 41.85 -54.02
C ASP A 438 -33.70 40.74 -54.92
N MET A 439 -35.03 40.60 -54.88
CA MET A 439 -35.79 39.68 -55.73
C MET A 439 -35.26 38.23 -55.62
N PHE A 440 -34.95 37.78 -54.41
CA PHE A 440 -34.41 36.44 -54.17
C PHE A 440 -35.47 35.36 -54.30
N LYS A 441 -36.72 35.63 -53.90
CA LYS A 441 -37.85 34.73 -54.20
C LYS A 441 -37.98 34.42 -55.70
N ASP A 442 -37.99 35.45 -56.54
CA ASP A 442 -38.08 35.28 -58.00
C ASP A 442 -36.90 34.50 -58.58
N PHE A 443 -35.72 34.58 -57.95
CA PHE A 443 -34.57 33.76 -58.31
C PHE A 443 -34.80 32.29 -57.98
N ASN A 444 -35.25 32.00 -56.75
CA ASN A 444 -35.56 30.63 -56.35
C ASN A 444 -36.68 30.02 -57.19
N ASP A 445 -37.71 30.81 -57.53
CA ASP A 445 -38.81 30.36 -58.38
C ASP A 445 -38.33 30.02 -59.81
N LYS A 446 -37.26 30.66 -60.30
CA LYS A 446 -36.69 30.43 -61.64
C LYS A 446 -35.60 29.35 -61.70
N TYR A 447 -34.72 29.28 -60.69
CA TYR A 447 -33.51 28.44 -60.71
C TYR A 447 -33.51 27.33 -59.65
N GLY A 448 -34.50 27.33 -58.75
CA GLY A 448 -34.61 26.39 -57.64
C GLY A 448 -33.79 26.79 -56.41
N HIS A 449 -34.11 26.15 -55.30
CA HIS A 449 -33.52 26.46 -53.99
C HIS A 449 -32.03 26.13 -53.89
N LEU A 450 -31.53 25.13 -54.62
CA LEU A 450 -30.10 24.76 -54.60
C LEU A 450 -29.21 25.90 -55.14
N GLU A 451 -29.63 26.55 -56.21
CA GLU A 451 -28.94 27.73 -56.75
C GLU A 451 -29.10 28.94 -55.81
N GLY A 452 -30.26 29.07 -55.16
CA GLY A 452 -30.48 30.04 -54.10
C GLY A 452 -29.51 29.90 -52.93
N ASP A 453 -29.30 28.67 -52.47
CA ASP A 453 -28.36 28.32 -51.40
C ASP A 453 -26.92 28.69 -51.78
N TYR A 454 -26.54 28.50 -53.05
CA TYR A 454 -25.24 28.95 -53.56
C TYR A 454 -25.09 30.47 -53.49
N VAL A 455 -26.13 31.22 -53.88
CA VAL A 455 -26.13 32.69 -53.74
C VAL A 455 -25.95 33.09 -52.28
N LEU A 456 -26.74 32.52 -51.36
CA LEU A 456 -26.65 32.82 -49.92
C LEU A 456 -25.26 32.55 -49.36
N LYS A 457 -24.64 31.42 -49.72
CA LYS A 457 -23.28 31.09 -49.31
C LYS A 457 -22.26 32.12 -49.81
N LYS A 458 -22.37 32.56 -51.06
CA LYS A 458 -21.49 33.59 -51.62
C LYS A 458 -21.68 34.95 -50.98
N ILE A 459 -22.90 35.34 -50.63
CA ILE A 459 -23.14 36.55 -49.83
C ILE A 459 -22.45 36.45 -48.47
N GLY A 460 -22.54 35.29 -47.80
CA GLY A 460 -21.80 35.03 -46.56
C GLY A 460 -20.29 35.23 -46.68
N GLU A 461 -19.68 34.68 -47.73
CA GLU A 461 -18.25 34.88 -48.05
C GLU A 461 -17.89 36.35 -48.29
N ILE A 462 -18.75 37.09 -49.00
CA ILE A 462 -18.55 38.52 -49.26
C ILE A 462 -18.60 39.31 -47.96
N LEU A 463 -19.57 39.03 -47.08
CA LEU A 463 -19.68 39.71 -45.80
C LEU A 463 -18.43 39.50 -44.94
N MET A 464 -17.96 38.26 -44.77
CA MET A 464 -16.75 37.97 -43.99
C MET A 464 -15.50 38.69 -44.52
N LYS A 465 -15.36 38.83 -45.84
CA LYS A 465 -14.21 39.55 -46.45
C LYS A 465 -14.27 41.07 -46.31
N ASN A 466 -15.45 41.61 -46.02
CA ASN A 466 -15.72 43.04 -46.00
C ASN A 466 -15.99 43.60 -44.59
N VAL A 467 -15.79 42.81 -43.54
CA VAL A 467 -15.95 43.23 -42.14
C VAL A 467 -14.64 42.99 -41.36
N ARG A 468 -14.41 43.74 -40.28
CA ARG A 468 -13.23 43.62 -39.41
C ARG A 468 -13.39 42.46 -38.42
N GLU A 469 -12.30 42.07 -37.75
CA GLU A 469 -12.33 41.00 -36.72
C GLU A 469 -13.31 41.31 -35.56
N ILE A 470 -13.46 42.59 -35.21
CA ILE A 470 -14.40 43.03 -34.16
C ILE A 470 -15.85 43.17 -34.65
N ASP A 471 -16.06 43.21 -35.96
CA ASP A 471 -17.38 43.32 -36.57
C ASP A 471 -17.99 41.92 -36.65
N MET A 472 -19.30 41.82 -36.47
CA MET A 472 -19.98 40.52 -36.48
C MET A 472 -21.01 40.47 -37.60
N ALA A 473 -20.84 39.52 -38.52
CA ALA A 473 -21.78 39.27 -39.61
C ALA A 473 -22.69 38.06 -39.28
N PHE A 474 -23.98 38.21 -39.55
CA PHE A 474 -25.03 37.26 -39.19
C PHE A 474 -25.93 36.96 -40.38
N ARG A 475 -26.42 35.72 -40.48
CA ARG A 475 -27.62 35.42 -41.25
C ARG A 475 -28.84 35.64 -40.36
N PHE A 476 -29.60 36.68 -40.68
CA PHE A 476 -30.72 37.12 -39.86
C PHE A 476 -31.98 36.26 -40.09
N GLY A 477 -32.17 35.74 -41.30
CA GLY A 477 -33.19 34.74 -41.61
C GLY A 477 -33.56 34.74 -43.10
N GLY A 478 -33.81 33.57 -43.70
CA GLY A 478 -34.15 33.47 -45.12
C GLY A 478 -33.06 34.09 -46.02
N GLU A 479 -33.39 35.21 -46.66
CA GLU A 479 -32.55 36.03 -47.55
C GLU A 479 -31.96 37.28 -46.88
N GLU A 480 -32.21 37.45 -45.58
CA GLU A 480 -31.78 38.60 -44.77
C GLU A 480 -30.49 38.30 -43.99
N PHE A 481 -29.60 39.29 -43.96
CA PHE A 481 -28.33 39.32 -43.26
C PHE A 481 -28.23 40.56 -42.38
N ALA A 482 -27.44 40.49 -41.32
CA ALA A 482 -27.16 41.64 -40.48
C ALA A 482 -25.66 41.76 -40.22
N VAL A 483 -25.17 42.98 -40.04
CA VAL A 483 -23.80 43.23 -39.57
C VAL A 483 -23.86 44.17 -38.38
N LEU A 484 -23.32 43.74 -37.25
CA LEU A 484 -23.14 44.57 -36.07
C LEU A 484 -21.73 45.15 -36.10
N LEU A 485 -21.63 46.47 -35.94
CA LEU A 485 -20.39 47.24 -36.07
C LEU A 485 -20.10 47.97 -34.75
N PRO A 486 -19.46 47.30 -33.77
CA PRO A 486 -19.00 47.95 -32.55
C PRO A 486 -17.99 49.06 -32.85
N ASP A 487 -17.96 50.07 -31.99
CA ASP A 487 -17.03 51.20 -32.07
C ASP A 487 -17.01 51.91 -33.45
N THR A 488 -18.14 51.91 -34.17
CA THR A 488 -18.28 52.47 -35.52
C THR A 488 -19.44 53.47 -35.59
N LYS A 489 -19.14 54.70 -36.04
CA LYS A 489 -20.12 55.79 -36.21
C LYS A 489 -20.91 55.66 -37.51
N HIS A 490 -21.97 56.44 -37.63
CA HIS A 490 -22.87 56.48 -38.78
C HIS A 490 -22.15 56.64 -40.13
N ASP A 491 -21.28 57.64 -40.28
CA ASP A 491 -20.60 57.93 -41.55
C ASP A 491 -19.68 56.78 -41.99
N ASP A 492 -18.91 56.20 -41.05
CA ASP A 492 -18.04 55.05 -41.31
C ASP A 492 -18.86 53.80 -41.66
N THR A 493 -20.05 53.68 -41.08
CA THR A 493 -20.97 52.56 -41.35
C THR A 493 -21.48 52.59 -42.78
N ILE A 494 -21.78 53.78 -43.33
CA ILE A 494 -22.21 53.93 -44.72
C ILE A 494 -21.10 53.45 -45.68
N ILE A 495 -19.84 53.71 -45.36
CA ILE A 495 -18.70 53.25 -46.18
C ILE A 495 -18.66 51.71 -46.22
N VAL A 496 -18.84 51.06 -45.07
CA VAL A 496 -18.91 49.58 -44.99
C VAL A 496 -20.11 49.04 -45.77
N ALA A 497 -21.28 49.66 -45.61
CA ALA A 497 -22.50 49.28 -46.32
C ALA A 497 -22.35 49.38 -47.85
N GLU A 498 -21.85 50.52 -48.36
CA GLU A 498 -21.62 50.71 -49.79
C GLU A 498 -20.55 49.77 -50.34
N ARG A 499 -19.50 49.48 -49.57
CA ARG A 499 -18.49 48.49 -49.95
C ARG A 499 -19.11 47.11 -50.12
N ILE A 500 -19.92 46.66 -49.16
CA ILE A 500 -20.64 45.38 -49.23
C ILE A 500 -21.58 45.37 -50.44
N ARG A 501 -22.42 46.41 -50.60
CA ARG A 501 -23.38 46.51 -51.70
C ARG A 501 -22.69 46.41 -53.08
N LYS A 502 -21.60 47.15 -53.28
CA LYS A 502 -20.82 47.11 -54.52
C LYS A 502 -20.16 45.75 -54.74
N ALA A 503 -19.63 45.12 -53.70
CA ALA A 503 -19.03 43.79 -53.79
C ALA A 503 -20.05 42.72 -54.18
N VAL A 504 -21.29 42.82 -53.67
CA VAL A 504 -22.38 41.93 -54.08
C VAL A 504 -22.79 42.18 -55.53
N ALA A 505 -23.02 43.44 -55.91
CA ALA A 505 -23.45 43.81 -57.27
C ALA A 505 -22.41 43.47 -58.35
N ALA A 506 -21.12 43.45 -58.00
CA ALA A 506 -20.03 43.05 -58.90
C ALA A 506 -19.90 41.53 -59.05
N ASN A 507 -20.60 40.73 -58.24
CA ASN A 507 -20.53 39.28 -58.31
C ASN A 507 -21.49 38.73 -59.36
N VAL A 508 -20.99 37.81 -60.18
CA VAL A 508 -21.73 37.16 -61.26
C VAL A 508 -21.96 35.70 -60.91
N PHE A 509 -23.22 35.27 -61.00
CA PHE A 509 -23.67 33.93 -60.72
C PHE A 509 -23.97 33.20 -62.03
N TYR A 510 -23.68 31.90 -62.07
CA TYR A 510 -23.86 31.04 -63.24
C TYR A 510 -24.82 29.88 -62.93
N PRO A 511 -26.10 30.15 -62.62
CA PRO A 511 -27.05 29.10 -62.24
C PRO A 511 -27.51 28.29 -63.45
N PHE A 512 -28.08 27.11 -63.19
CA PHE A 512 -28.86 26.36 -64.18
C PHE A 512 -30.36 26.60 -64.00
N THR A 513 -31.10 26.78 -65.09
CA THR A 513 -32.58 26.80 -65.05
C THR A 513 -33.11 25.43 -64.65
N LEU A 514 -34.39 25.34 -64.27
CA LEU A 514 -35.04 24.06 -63.93
C LEU A 514 -34.99 23.03 -65.09
N ASP A 515 -34.89 23.52 -66.34
CA ASP A 515 -34.73 22.70 -67.54
C ASP A 515 -33.24 22.35 -67.84
N GLY A 516 -32.32 22.73 -66.96
CA GLY A 516 -30.89 22.40 -67.04
C GLY A 516 -30.06 23.29 -67.96
N GLN A 517 -30.55 24.46 -68.37
CA GLN A 517 -29.77 25.39 -69.22
C GLN A 517 -28.96 26.39 -68.38
N PRO A 518 -27.68 26.64 -68.72
CA PRO A 518 -26.88 27.63 -68.01
C PRO A 518 -27.38 29.06 -68.29
N ASP A 519 -27.38 29.90 -67.27
CA ASP A 519 -27.73 31.32 -67.35
C ASP A 519 -26.64 32.17 -66.66
N ILE A 520 -26.64 33.48 -66.90
CA ILE A 520 -25.71 34.42 -66.26
C ILE A 520 -26.52 35.52 -65.58
N VAL A 521 -26.44 35.57 -64.25
CA VAL A 521 -27.28 36.46 -63.43
C VAL A 521 -26.41 37.23 -62.44
N SER A 522 -26.72 38.51 -62.24
CA SER A 522 -26.18 39.29 -61.12
C SER A 522 -27.26 39.46 -60.05
N LYS A 523 -26.83 39.57 -58.79
CA LYS A 523 -27.72 39.88 -57.67
C LYS A 523 -27.27 41.14 -56.96
N THR A 524 -28.25 41.87 -56.44
CA THR A 524 -28.04 43.10 -55.69
C THR A 524 -28.65 42.95 -54.31
N VAL A 525 -28.30 43.87 -53.41
CA VAL A 525 -28.83 43.91 -52.05
C VAL A 525 -29.34 45.31 -51.73
N SER A 526 -30.40 45.36 -50.94
CA SER A 526 -30.92 46.56 -50.30
C SER A 526 -30.43 46.60 -48.86
N ILE A 527 -29.78 47.69 -48.45
CA ILE A 527 -29.16 47.81 -47.13
C ILE A 527 -29.77 48.96 -46.34
N GLY A 528 -30.26 48.67 -45.14
CA GLY A 528 -30.63 49.64 -44.12
C GLY A 528 -29.47 49.88 -43.14
N VAL A 529 -29.28 51.13 -42.73
CA VAL A 529 -28.20 51.57 -41.84
C VAL A 529 -28.76 52.46 -40.73
N THR A 530 -28.31 52.23 -39.49
CA THR A 530 -28.59 53.14 -38.38
C THR A 530 -27.53 53.02 -37.27
N GLU A 531 -27.20 54.14 -36.64
CA GLU A 531 -26.38 54.20 -35.42
C GLU A 531 -27.28 54.14 -34.16
N PHE A 532 -26.82 53.48 -33.10
CA PHE A 532 -27.52 53.37 -31.83
C PHE A 532 -27.55 54.71 -31.10
N HIS A 533 -28.73 55.18 -30.70
CA HIS A 533 -28.87 56.41 -29.91
C HIS A 533 -29.08 56.05 -28.43
N ILE A 534 -28.62 56.89 -27.50
CA ILE A 534 -28.70 56.58 -26.06
C ILE A 534 -30.13 56.34 -25.56
N GLU A 535 -31.10 56.99 -26.20
CA GLU A 535 -32.55 56.87 -25.94
C GLU A 535 -33.15 55.57 -26.49
N ASP A 536 -32.40 54.83 -27.32
CA ASP A 536 -32.89 53.58 -27.86
C ASP A 536 -32.96 52.46 -26.82
N ASN A 537 -33.98 51.64 -27.04
CA ASN A 537 -34.00 50.27 -26.58
C ASN A 537 -33.80 49.32 -27.78
N LYS A 538 -33.57 48.04 -27.50
CA LYS A 538 -33.37 47.01 -28.53
C LYS A 538 -34.44 47.05 -29.63
N LYS A 539 -35.71 47.28 -29.26
CA LYS A 539 -36.85 47.24 -30.20
C LYS A 539 -36.89 48.49 -31.08
N SER A 540 -36.63 49.68 -30.53
CA SER A 540 -36.57 50.92 -31.33
C SER A 540 -35.40 50.89 -32.30
N PHE A 541 -34.24 50.41 -31.85
CA PHE A 541 -33.04 50.30 -32.69
C PHE A 541 -33.26 49.38 -33.90
N LEU A 542 -33.79 48.16 -33.66
CA LEU A 542 -34.10 47.22 -34.74
C LEU A 542 -35.21 47.73 -35.67
N LYS A 543 -36.22 48.40 -35.13
CA LYS A 543 -37.29 48.96 -35.95
C LYS A 543 -36.77 50.05 -36.90
N ARG A 544 -35.78 50.85 -36.48
CA ARG A 544 -35.18 51.88 -37.34
C ARG A 544 -34.41 51.25 -38.50
N VAL A 545 -33.55 50.26 -38.24
CA VAL A 545 -32.80 49.60 -39.32
C VAL A 545 -33.73 48.86 -40.30
N ASP A 546 -34.75 48.18 -39.78
CA ASP A 546 -35.76 47.51 -40.60
C ASP A 546 -36.51 48.49 -41.53
N ASN A 547 -36.97 49.62 -40.98
CA ASN A 547 -37.60 50.67 -41.77
C ASN A 547 -36.67 51.20 -42.88
N THR A 548 -35.38 51.39 -42.59
CA THR A 548 -34.42 51.86 -43.62
C THR A 548 -34.19 50.83 -44.72
N MET A 549 -34.06 49.55 -44.38
CA MET A 549 -33.95 48.47 -45.36
C MET A 549 -35.21 48.38 -46.23
N TYR A 550 -36.38 48.47 -45.61
CA TYR A 550 -37.66 48.47 -46.33
C TYR A 550 -37.79 49.67 -47.28
N GLN A 551 -37.33 50.85 -46.87
CA GLN A 551 -37.25 52.01 -47.75
C GLN A 551 -36.28 51.76 -48.92
N ALA A 552 -35.14 51.12 -48.69
CA ALA A 552 -34.18 50.79 -49.75
C ALA A 552 -34.83 49.89 -50.82
N LYS A 553 -35.63 48.91 -50.38
CA LYS A 553 -36.41 48.05 -51.29
C LYS A 553 -37.43 48.83 -52.11
N LYS A 554 -38.10 49.83 -51.53
CA LYS A 554 -39.12 50.65 -52.19
C LYS A 554 -38.54 51.70 -53.15
N SER A 555 -37.37 52.23 -52.84
CA SER A 555 -36.74 53.33 -53.57
C SER A 555 -35.95 52.90 -54.81
N GLY A 556 -36.14 51.66 -55.27
CA GLY A 556 -35.52 51.13 -56.49
C GLY A 556 -34.53 50.00 -56.27
N ARG A 557 -34.33 49.53 -55.02
CA ARG A 557 -33.40 48.45 -54.66
C ARG A 557 -31.92 48.79 -54.98
N ASN A 558 -31.00 47.84 -54.76
CA ASN A 558 -29.56 48.03 -54.98
C ASN A 558 -29.00 49.35 -54.41
N MET A 559 -29.35 49.67 -53.16
CA MET A 559 -28.95 50.92 -52.53
C MET A 559 -28.83 50.79 -51.01
N VAL A 560 -28.11 51.74 -50.43
CA VAL A 560 -28.01 51.93 -48.99
C VAL A 560 -28.94 53.08 -48.60
N ILE A 561 -29.86 52.83 -47.65
CA ILE A 561 -30.66 53.88 -47.00
C ILE A 561 -30.28 53.95 -45.52
N HIS A 562 -30.15 55.17 -45.03
CA HIS A 562 -29.72 55.46 -43.68
C HIS A 562 -30.59 56.56 -43.07
N LEU A 563 -30.80 56.51 -41.74
CA LEU A 563 -31.45 57.57 -40.98
C LEU A 563 -30.43 58.22 -40.05
N ILE A 564 -30.45 59.55 -39.99
CA ILE A 564 -29.69 60.34 -39.01
C ILE A 564 -30.43 60.32 -37.68
#